data_AF-A0A382Q1Y8-F1
#
_entry.id   AF-A0A382Q1Y8-F1
#
_cell.length_a   1.000
_cell.length_b   1.000
_cell.length_c   1.000
_cell.angle_alpha   90.00
_cell.angle_beta   90.00
_cell.angle_gamma   90.00
#
_symmetry.space_group_name_H-M   'P 1'
#
loop_
_entity.id
_entity.type
_entity.pdbx_description
1 polymer ?
#
loop_
_entity_poly.entity_id
_entity_poly.type
_entity_poly.pdbx_seq_one_letter_code
_entity_poly.pdbx_strand_id
1 'polypeptide(L)'
;MNATLAPNSSNLQTWEFYHVTNKTVLDSIAKACFNQNAARTANQIVIFVVRKDLWKKRAKANIDFLNSVFDKKTGRNTEKNRKLALKYYKVAIPTMYTSFFGILGMLRYIFFQIVGIFRPIFREVRLSDIRIV
;
A
#
# COMPACT_ATOMS: atom_id res chain seq x y z
N MET A 1 -13.13 11.30 11.28
CA MET A 1 -12.70 10.23 10.35
C MET A 1 -12.01 10.83 9.11
N ASN A 2 -11.14 11.84 9.27
CA ASN A 2 -10.70 12.62 8.12
C ASN A 2 -9.44 12.04 7.46
N ALA A 3 -8.56 11.40 8.24
CA ALA A 3 -7.31 10.83 7.74
C ALA A 3 -7.51 9.62 6.81
N THR A 4 -8.60 8.86 6.96
CA THR A 4 -8.92 7.71 6.09
C THR A 4 -9.37 8.09 4.69
N LEU A 5 -9.74 9.35 4.47
CA LEU A 5 -10.15 9.86 3.17
C LEU A 5 -8.96 10.35 2.32
N ALA A 6 -7.75 10.37 2.89
CA ALA A 6 -6.56 10.77 2.17
C ALA A 6 -6.28 9.79 1.00
N PRO A 7 -5.96 10.32 -0.19
CA PRO A 7 -5.59 9.48 -1.33
C PRO A 7 -4.32 8.70 -0.99
N ASN A 8 -4.26 7.45 -1.42
CA ASN A 8 -3.10 6.58 -1.22
C ASN A 8 -2.87 5.70 -2.45
N SER A 9 -1.63 5.24 -2.61
CA SER A 9 -1.20 4.42 -3.74
C SER A 9 -2.13 3.23 -3.95
N SER A 10 -2.70 3.13 -5.14
CA SER A 10 -3.60 2.04 -5.56
C SER A 10 -4.85 1.88 -4.69
N ASN A 11 -5.20 2.86 -3.85
CA ASN A 11 -6.25 2.76 -2.84
C ASN A 11 -6.16 1.48 -1.99
N LEU A 12 -4.95 1.03 -1.64
CA LEU A 12 -4.76 -0.18 -0.84
C LEU A 12 -4.82 0.09 0.67
N GLN A 13 -4.63 1.32 1.13
CA GLN A 13 -4.68 1.69 2.56
C GLN A 13 -3.85 0.73 3.42
N THR A 14 -2.58 0.58 3.07
CA THR A 14 -1.63 -0.33 3.75
C THR A 14 -0.99 0.34 4.95
N TRP A 15 -1.81 0.98 5.78
CA TRP A 15 -1.40 1.68 6.98
C TRP A 15 -2.44 1.52 8.08
N GLU A 16 -2.03 1.68 9.33
CA GLU A 16 -2.90 1.74 10.50
C GLU A 16 -2.38 2.81 11.47
N PHE A 17 -3.32 3.39 12.22
CA PHE A 17 -3.02 4.40 13.24
C PHE A 17 -3.44 3.87 14.61
N TYR A 18 -2.49 3.79 15.52
CA TYR A 18 -2.75 3.39 16.90
C TYR A 18 -2.74 4.63 17.78
N HIS A 19 -3.88 4.90 18.41
CA HIS A 19 -3.99 5.95 19.41
C HIS A 19 -3.70 5.36 20.79
N VAL A 20 -2.57 5.76 21.37
CA VAL A 20 -2.08 5.24 22.66
C VAL A 20 -2.29 6.29 23.74
N THR A 21 -3.03 5.91 24.78
CA THR A 21 -3.28 6.73 25.98
C THR A 21 -2.90 6.02 27.28
N ASN A 22 -2.54 4.73 27.20
CA ASN A 22 -2.11 3.96 28.36
C ASN A 22 -0.71 4.40 28.80
N LYS A 23 -0.58 4.84 30.06
CA LYS A 23 0.67 5.37 30.62
C LYS A 23 1.85 4.39 30.53
N THR A 24 1.64 3.12 30.87
CA THR A 24 2.69 2.09 30.82
C THR A 24 3.23 1.89 29.40
N VAL A 25 2.34 1.94 28.40
CA VAL A 25 2.73 1.85 26.99
C VAL A 25 3.46 3.12 26.54
N LEU A 26 2.97 4.31 26.95
CA LEU A 26 3.63 5.58 26.67
C LEU A 26 5.05 5.66 27.25
N ASP A 27 5.28 5.18 28.47
CA ASP A 27 6.62 5.12 29.08
C ASP A 27 7.56 4.19 28.29
N SER A 28 7.02 3.09 27.77
CA SER A 28 7.77 2.15 26.92
C SER A 28 8.12 2.78 25.57
N ILE A 29 7.18 3.53 24.97
CA ILE A 29 7.41 4.30 23.74
C ILE A 29 8.47 5.38 23.97
N ALA A 30 8.38 6.13 25.08
CA ALA A 30 9.35 7.18 25.41
C ALA A 30 10.77 6.61 25.47
N LYS A 31 10.96 5.46 26.13
CA LYS A 31 12.25 4.75 26.16
C LYS A 31 12.73 4.35 24.75
N ALA A 32 11.84 3.78 23.93
CA ALA A 32 12.15 3.41 22.54
C ALA A 32 12.50 4.63 21.66
N CYS A 33 11.92 5.79 21.96
CA CYS A 33 12.22 7.07 21.32
C CYS A 33 13.42 7.81 21.96
N PHE A 34 14.32 7.09 22.65
CA PHE A 34 15.51 7.64 23.33
C PHE A 34 15.19 8.73 24.37
N ASN A 35 14.04 8.62 25.03
CA ASN A 35 13.54 9.56 26.04
C ASN A 35 13.43 11.01 25.55
N GLN A 36 13.18 11.22 24.25
CA GLN A 36 12.90 12.54 23.71
C GLN A 36 11.74 13.20 24.46
N ASN A 37 11.88 14.50 24.77
CA ASN A 37 10.88 15.24 25.56
C ASN A 37 9.47 15.11 24.98
N ALA A 38 9.30 15.19 23.66
CA ALA A 38 8.00 15.05 23.01
C ALA A 38 7.32 13.71 23.30
N ALA A 39 8.06 12.59 23.36
CA ALA A 39 7.50 11.28 23.70
C ALA A 39 7.29 11.12 25.20
N ARG A 40 8.17 11.69 26.04
CA ARG A 40 8.12 11.58 27.50
C ARG A 40 6.98 12.39 28.14
N THR A 41 6.63 13.55 27.57
CA THR A 41 5.62 14.45 28.14
C THR A 41 4.26 14.34 27.46
N ALA A 42 4.13 13.53 26.41
CA ALA A 42 2.88 13.38 25.68
C ALA A 42 1.84 12.63 26.52
N ASN A 43 0.65 13.24 26.66
CA ASN A 43 -0.50 12.57 27.27
C ASN A 43 -1.08 11.47 26.35
N GLN A 44 -0.86 11.60 25.05
CA GLN A 44 -1.38 10.70 24.02
C GLN A 44 -0.41 10.70 22.83
N ILE A 45 -0.21 9.54 22.21
CA ILE A 45 0.63 9.39 21.01
C ILE A 45 -0.17 8.66 19.94
N VAL A 46 -0.04 9.11 18.69
CA VAL A 46 -0.55 8.38 17.52
C VAL A 46 0.64 7.73 16.82
N ILE A 47 0.63 6.40 16.74
CA ILE A 47 1.67 5.62 16.05
C ILE A 47 1.14 5.23 14.67
N PHE A 48 1.92 5.58 13.65
CA PHE A 48 1.67 5.23 12.26
C PHE A 48 2.42 3.94 11.93
N VAL A 49 1.69 2.92 11.48
CA VAL A 49 2.26 1.61 11.16
C VAL A 49 2.00 1.27 9.70
N VAL A 50 3.03 0.83 8.99
CA VAL A 50 2.91 0.30 7.63
C VAL A 50 2.44 -1.15 7.68
N ARG A 51 1.37 -1.45 6.96
CA ARG A 51 0.68 -2.74 6.91
C ARG A 51 0.68 -3.31 5.50
N LYS A 52 1.88 -3.52 4.96
CA LYS A 52 2.06 -4.09 3.61
C LYS A 52 1.37 -5.45 3.48
N ASP A 53 1.34 -6.24 4.54
CA ASP A 53 0.67 -7.55 4.62
C ASP A 53 -0.82 -7.51 4.22
N LEU A 54 -1.50 -6.37 4.40
CA LEU A 54 -2.92 -6.22 4.08
C LEU A 54 -3.21 -6.11 2.57
N TRP A 55 -2.19 -5.96 1.72
CA TRP A 55 -2.39 -5.67 0.29
C TRP A 55 -3.33 -6.67 -0.41
N LYS A 56 -3.24 -7.97 -0.06
CA LYS A 56 -4.10 -9.03 -0.65
C LYS A 56 -5.57 -8.80 -0.32
N LYS A 57 -5.87 -8.55 0.95
CA LYS A 57 -7.22 -8.31 1.46
C LYS A 57 -7.82 -7.06 0.82
N ARG A 58 -7.01 -5.99 0.72
CA ARG A 58 -7.43 -4.69 0.20
C ARG A 58 -7.61 -4.70 -1.32
N ALA A 59 -6.74 -5.41 -2.05
CA ALA A 59 -6.90 -5.63 -3.49
C ALA A 59 -8.19 -6.41 -3.81
N LYS A 60 -8.52 -7.45 -3.02
CA LYS A 60 -9.79 -8.17 -3.15
C LYS A 60 -10.99 -7.26 -2.93
N ALA A 61 -10.99 -6.47 -1.85
CA ALA A 61 -12.06 -5.51 -1.58
C ALA A 61 -12.24 -4.49 -2.72
N ASN A 62 -11.15 -3.99 -3.31
CA ASN A 62 -11.21 -3.11 -4.48
C ASN A 62 -11.78 -3.81 -5.73
N ILE A 63 -11.44 -5.09 -5.96
CA ILE A 63 -12.04 -5.88 -7.04
C ILE A 63 -13.55 -6.01 -6.85
N ASP A 64 -13.98 -6.34 -5.64
CA ASP A 64 -15.40 -6.53 -5.31
C ASP A 64 -16.17 -5.20 -5.47
N PHE A 65 -15.59 -4.10 -4.98
CA PHE A 65 -16.13 -2.76 -5.18
C PHE A 65 -16.25 -2.41 -6.68
N LEU A 66 -15.18 -2.58 -7.45
CA LEU A 66 -15.20 -2.28 -8.89
C LEU A 66 -16.23 -3.11 -9.64
N ASN A 67 -16.35 -4.40 -9.34
CA ASN A 67 -17.40 -5.24 -9.92
C ASN A 67 -18.78 -4.64 -9.65
N SER A 68 -19.10 -4.30 -8.39
CA SER A 68 -20.40 -3.72 -8.05
C SER A 68 -20.71 -2.39 -8.75
N VAL A 69 -19.68 -1.60 -9.07
CA VAL A 69 -19.81 -0.36 -9.84
C VAL A 69 -20.06 -0.67 -11.31
N PHE A 70 -19.31 -1.61 -11.90
CA PHE A 70 -19.44 -1.96 -13.31
C PHE A 70 -20.71 -2.75 -13.62
N ASP A 71 -21.21 -3.56 -12.68
CA ASP A 71 -22.45 -4.34 -12.84
C ASP A 71 -23.68 -3.42 -13.03
N LYS A 72 -23.63 -2.20 -12.48
CA LYS A 72 -24.68 -1.18 -12.61
C LYS A 72 -24.51 -0.28 -13.82
N LYS A 73 -23.41 -0.40 -14.57
CA LYS A 73 -23.04 0.53 -15.64
C LYS A 73 -23.33 -0.09 -17.00
N THR A 74 -24.03 0.63 -17.87
CA THR A 74 -24.29 0.22 -19.26
C THR A 74 -23.57 1.17 -20.22
N GLY A 75 -23.02 0.64 -21.32
CA GLY A 75 -22.32 1.46 -22.32
C GLY A 75 -21.28 0.68 -23.14
N ARG A 76 -21.00 1.18 -24.36
CA ARG A 76 -20.13 0.53 -25.35
C ARG A 76 -18.70 0.25 -24.85
N ASN A 77 -18.19 1.04 -23.89
CA ASN A 77 -16.84 0.89 -23.34
C ASN A 77 -16.79 0.27 -21.94
N THR A 78 -17.93 -0.09 -21.34
CA THR A 78 -17.99 -0.56 -19.95
C THR A 78 -17.13 -1.80 -19.73
N GLU A 79 -17.24 -2.80 -20.61
CA GLU A 79 -16.51 -4.05 -20.45
C GLU A 79 -14.99 -3.89 -20.65
N LYS A 80 -14.59 -3.07 -21.63
CA LYS A 80 -13.18 -2.72 -21.84
C LYS A 80 -12.58 -2.06 -20.60
N ASN A 81 -13.30 -1.10 -20.03
CA ASN A 81 -12.87 -0.38 -18.82
C ASN A 81 -12.84 -1.28 -17.59
N ARG A 82 -13.84 -2.16 -17.44
CA ARG A 82 -13.89 -3.19 -16.40
C ARG A 82 -12.67 -4.08 -16.47
N LYS A 83 -12.37 -4.63 -17.64
CA LYS A 83 -11.20 -5.50 -17.85
C LYS A 83 -9.89 -4.80 -17.49
N LEU A 84 -9.73 -3.53 -17.88
CA LEU A 84 -8.54 -2.74 -17.55
C LEU A 84 -8.41 -2.52 -16.03
N ALA A 85 -9.48 -2.07 -15.38
CA ALA A 85 -9.50 -1.79 -13.95
C ALA A 85 -9.25 -3.07 -13.13
N LEU A 86 -9.91 -4.17 -13.48
CA LEU A 86 -9.70 -5.46 -12.80
C LEU A 86 -8.30 -6.02 -13.05
N LYS A 87 -7.74 -5.86 -14.25
CA LYS A 87 -6.37 -6.30 -14.56
C LYS A 87 -5.34 -5.62 -13.65
N TYR A 88 -5.55 -4.35 -13.30
CA TYR A 88 -4.69 -3.64 -12.37
C TYR A 88 -4.59 -4.37 -11.01
N TYR A 89 -5.74 -4.65 -10.38
CA TYR A 89 -5.76 -5.31 -9.07
C TYR A 89 -5.48 -6.81 -9.11
N LYS A 90 -5.81 -7.51 -10.22
CA LYS A 90 -5.58 -8.96 -10.37
C LYS A 90 -4.18 -9.31 -10.84
N VAL A 91 -3.49 -8.42 -11.55
CA VAL A 91 -2.18 -8.71 -12.17
C VAL A 91 -1.11 -7.74 -11.69
N ALA A 92 -1.30 -6.43 -11.89
CA ALA A 92 -0.26 -5.45 -11.60
C ALA A 92 0.06 -5.39 -10.09
N ILE A 93 -0.95 -5.31 -9.24
CA ILE A 93 -0.78 -5.27 -7.78
C ILE A 93 -0.09 -6.53 -7.25
N PRO A 94 -0.54 -7.77 -7.54
CA PRO A 94 0.21 -8.96 -7.14
C PRO A 94 1.64 -8.98 -7.66
N THR A 95 1.87 -8.54 -8.91
CA THR A 95 3.21 -8.49 -9.49
C THR A 95 4.13 -7.50 -8.78
N MET A 96 3.62 -6.42 -8.19
CA MET A 96 4.45 -5.46 -7.46
C MET A 96 4.59 -5.82 -5.98
N TYR A 97 3.52 -6.30 -5.33
CA TYR A 97 3.47 -6.47 -3.88
C TYR A 97 3.86 -7.86 -3.39
N THR A 98 3.87 -8.89 -4.25
CA THR A 98 4.43 -10.20 -3.89
C THR A 98 5.95 -10.09 -3.75
N SER A 99 6.51 -10.60 -2.67
CA SER A 99 7.96 -10.65 -2.46
C SER A 99 8.34 -12.06 -2.01
N PHE A 100 9.47 -12.55 -2.49
CA PHE A 100 10.08 -13.80 -2.04
C PHE A 100 11.57 -13.55 -1.84
N PHE A 101 11.97 -13.30 -0.58
CA PHE A 101 13.35 -13.06 -0.14
C PHE A 101 14.19 -12.11 -1.04
N GLY A 102 13.54 -11.16 -1.74
CA GLY A 102 14.20 -10.20 -2.64
C GLY A 102 14.58 -10.72 -4.03
N ILE A 103 14.62 -12.03 -4.26
CA ILE A 103 14.95 -12.64 -5.56
C ILE A 103 13.95 -12.19 -6.64
N LEU A 104 12.65 -12.25 -6.32
CA LEU A 104 11.61 -11.80 -7.25
C LEU A 104 11.70 -10.29 -7.56
N GLY A 105 12.17 -9.49 -6.61
CA GLY A 105 12.36 -8.05 -6.82
C GLY A 105 13.48 -7.77 -7.83
N MET A 106 14.59 -8.50 -7.73
CA MET A 106 15.73 -8.36 -8.65
C MET A 106 15.38 -8.80 -10.08
N LEU A 107 14.69 -9.93 -10.24
CA LEU A 107 14.23 -10.41 -11.55
C LEU A 107 13.30 -9.40 -12.23
N ARG A 108 12.34 -8.84 -11.46
CA ARG A 108 11.44 -7.79 -11.97
C ARG A 108 12.19 -6.53 -12.35
N TYR A 109 13.16 -6.11 -11.54
CA TYR A 109 13.96 -4.93 -11.84
C TYR A 109 14.68 -5.08 -13.19
N ILE A 110 15.36 -6.20 -13.44
CA ILE A 110 16.02 -6.46 -14.72
C ILE A 110 15.01 -6.43 -15.86
N PHE A 111 13.86 -7.11 -15.69
CA PHE A 111 12.79 -7.12 -16.67
C PHE A 111 12.28 -5.71 -17.01
N PHE A 112 11.97 -4.89 -16.00
CA PHE A 112 11.46 -3.53 -16.21
C PHE A 112 12.51 -2.58 -16.76
N GLN A 113 13.80 -2.79 -16.48
CA GLN A 113 14.85 -2.01 -17.13
C GLN A 113 14.95 -2.31 -18.63
N ILE A 114 14.88 -3.60 -19.02
CA ILE A 114 14.88 -3.99 -20.43
C ILE A 114 13.64 -3.43 -21.15
N VAL A 115 12.45 -3.66 -20.59
CA VAL A 115 11.20 -3.14 -21.17
C VAL A 115 11.20 -1.60 -21.20
N GLY A 116 11.77 -0.99 -20.17
CA GLY A 116 11.85 0.46 -20.00
C GLY A 116 12.59 1.17 -21.14
N ILE A 117 13.54 0.50 -21.80
CA ILE A 117 14.25 1.04 -22.97
C ILE A 117 13.28 1.26 -24.13
N PHE A 118 12.31 0.35 -24.30
CA PHE A 118 11.38 0.36 -25.43
C PHE A 118 10.06 1.06 -25.14
N ARG A 119 9.65 1.17 -23.86
CA ARG A 119 8.34 1.72 -23.46
C ARG A 119 8.39 2.42 -22.10
N PRO A 120 7.57 3.48 -21.88
CA PRO A 120 7.42 4.10 -20.57
C PRO A 120 6.82 3.12 -19.55
N ILE A 121 7.54 2.83 -18.47
CA ILE A 121 7.11 1.95 -17.38
C ILE A 121 7.84 2.31 -16.06
N PHE A 122 7.27 1.90 -14.93
CA PHE A 122 7.92 2.00 -13.63
C PHE A 122 9.20 1.14 -13.59
N ARG A 123 10.34 1.75 -13.24
CA ARG A 123 11.66 1.09 -13.21
C ARG A 123 12.14 0.80 -11.79
N GLU A 124 11.78 1.65 -10.83
CA GLU A 124 12.13 1.52 -9.42
C GLU A 124 11.19 0.54 -8.70
N VAL A 125 11.45 -0.75 -8.86
CA VAL A 125 10.63 -1.84 -8.32
C VAL A 125 11.39 -2.77 -7.36
N ARG A 126 12.60 -2.38 -6.93
CA ARG A 126 13.37 -3.21 -5.99
C ARG A 126 12.72 -3.15 -4.61
N LEU A 127 13.14 -4.08 -3.75
CA LEU A 127 12.69 -4.07 -2.36
C LEU A 127 13.07 -2.78 -1.62
N SER A 128 14.23 -2.19 -1.92
CA SER A 128 14.66 -0.89 -1.39
C SER A 128 13.70 0.22 -1.79
N ASP A 129 13.25 0.20 -3.04
CA ASP A 129 12.49 1.29 -3.63
C ASP A 129 11.04 1.23 -3.13
N ILE A 130 10.48 0.02 -3.05
CA ILE A 130 9.14 -0.23 -2.51
C ILE A 130 9.10 -0.03 -0.98
N ARG A 131 10.24 -0.02 -0.28
CA ARG A 131 10.29 0.23 1.18
C ARG A 131 9.95 1.69 1.52
N ILE A 132 10.21 2.64 0.62
CA ILE A 132 10.13 4.09 0.89
C ILE A 132 8.74 4.69 0.53
N VAL A 133 7.79 3.86 0.10
CA VAL A 133 6.44 4.30 -0.36
C VAL A 133 5.43 4.33 0.79
#